data_AF-A0A4Y2R2U1-F1
#
_entry.id   AF-A0A4Y2R2U1-F1
#
_cell.length_a   1.000
_cell.length_b   1.000
_cell.length_c   1.000
_cell.angle_alpha   90.00
_cell.angle_beta   90.00
_cell.angle_gamma   90.00
#
_symmetry.space_group_name_H-M   'P 1'
#
loop_
_entity.id
_entity.type
_entity.pdbx_description
1 polymer ?
#
loop_
_entity_poly.entity_id
_entity_poly.type
_entity_poly.pdbx_seq_one_letter_code
_entity_poly.pdbx_strand_id
1 'polypeptide(L)'
;MQKEGYKERMSIDEDIPVAATLTDLEICRVVCEQDQAIKVDDSDGDERVEENPPANAEMRQALDILKRGVQHLSKNFKKQCEYEQYLNELLRNNCCQATNNEFFKLLFLK
;
A
#
# COMPACT_ATOMS: atom_id res chain seq x y z
N MET A 1 -12.53 3.12 17.92
CA MET A 1 -11.23 3.80 17.74
C MET A 1 -10.37 3.05 16.71
N GLN A 2 -10.87 2.91 15.48
CA GLN A 2 -10.14 2.30 14.33
C GLN A 2 -10.47 2.99 12.99
N LYS A 3 -11.27 4.07 13.02
CA LYS A 3 -11.64 4.84 11.83
C LYS A 3 -10.57 5.86 11.46
N GLU A 4 -9.92 6.49 12.45
CA GLU A 4 -8.80 7.41 12.20
C GLU A 4 -7.67 6.72 11.42
N GLY A 5 -7.22 5.53 11.83
CA GLY A 5 -6.09 4.85 11.17
C GLY A 5 -6.37 4.37 9.74
N TYR A 6 -7.64 4.19 9.36
CA TYR A 6 -8.01 3.90 7.96
C TYR A 6 -7.99 5.17 7.12
N LYS A 7 -8.52 6.28 7.65
CA LYS A 7 -8.49 7.61 7.00
C LYS A 7 -7.06 8.12 6.83
N GLU A 8 -6.22 7.96 7.84
CA GLU A 8 -4.81 8.37 7.81
C GLU A 8 -4.00 7.58 6.76
N ARG A 9 -4.34 6.30 6.53
CA ARG A 9 -3.71 5.51 5.46
C ARG A 9 -4.17 5.90 4.07
N MET A 10 -5.45 6.25 3.89
CA MET A 10 -5.95 6.75 2.61
C MET A 10 -5.40 8.14 2.28
N SER A 11 -5.24 9.03 3.27
CA SER A 11 -4.68 10.36 3.01
C SER A 11 -3.22 10.30 2.56
N ILE A 12 -2.42 9.36 3.08
CA ILE A 12 -1.04 9.17 2.64
C ILE A 12 -0.98 8.69 1.18
N ASP A 13 -1.92 7.85 0.73
CA ASP A 13 -1.99 7.34 -0.64
C ASP A 13 -2.49 8.41 -1.64
N GLU A 14 -3.37 9.31 -1.19
CA GLU A 14 -3.86 10.46 -1.97
C GLU A 14 -2.84 11.60 -2.09
N ASP A 15 -1.99 11.79 -1.06
CA ASP A 15 -0.96 12.84 -1.02
C ASP A 15 0.37 12.41 -1.66
N ILE A 16 0.56 11.11 -1.98
CA ILE A 16 1.64 10.68 -2.85
C ILE A 16 1.17 10.94 -4.28
N PRO A 17 1.69 11.97 -4.98
CA PRO A 17 1.37 12.14 -6.38
C PRO A 17 1.72 10.82 -7.06
N VAL A 18 0.71 10.19 -7.70
CA VAL A 18 0.92 9.03 -8.57
C VAL A 18 2.06 9.44 -9.49
N ALA A 19 3.25 8.93 -9.20
CA ALA A 19 4.47 9.41 -9.83
C ALA A 19 4.28 9.23 -11.32
N ALA A 20 4.16 10.34 -12.05
CA ALA A 20 3.90 10.36 -13.48
C ALA A 20 4.79 9.31 -14.12
N THR A 21 4.22 8.29 -14.76
CA THR A 21 4.84 7.03 -15.23
C THR A 21 6.35 7.15 -15.40
N LEU A 22 7.08 7.12 -14.29
CA LEU A 22 8.51 7.41 -14.30
C LEU A 22 9.12 6.12 -14.77
N THR A 23 9.63 6.14 -15.99
CA THR A 23 10.30 4.97 -16.55
C THR A 23 11.51 4.64 -15.66
N ASP A 24 11.86 3.36 -15.54
CA ASP A 24 13.00 2.92 -14.71
C ASP A 24 14.28 3.73 -15.00
N LEU A 25 14.43 4.19 -16.24
CA LEU A 25 15.54 5.04 -16.69
C LEU A 25 15.54 6.44 -16.06
N GLU A 26 14.38 7.05 -15.87
CA GLU A 26 14.24 8.36 -15.25
C GLU A 26 14.42 8.29 -13.74
N ILE A 27 14.00 7.18 -13.12
CA ILE A 27 14.27 6.89 -11.71
C ILE A 27 15.78 6.72 -11.50
N CYS A 28 16.44 5.91 -12.33
CA CYS A 28 17.89 5.76 -12.29
C CYS A 28 18.61 7.10 -12.48
N ARG A 29 18.15 7.92 -13.43
CA ARG A 29 18.73 9.24 -13.66
C ARG A 29 18.59 10.15 -12.43
N VAL A 30 17.38 10.27 -11.88
CA VAL A 30 17.13 11.11 -10.71
C VAL A 30 17.93 10.63 -9.50
N VAL A 31 18.01 9.31 -9.28
CA VAL A 31 18.80 8.74 -8.17
C VAL A 31 20.30 8.98 -8.38
N CYS A 32 20.82 8.80 -9.60
CA CYS A 32 22.22 9.07 -9.91
C CYS A 32 22.58 10.56 -9.81
N GLU A 33 21.69 11.46 -10.23
CA GLU A 33 21.87 12.91 -10.13
C GLU A 33 21.79 13.38 -8.68
N GLN A 34 20.90 12.81 -7.87
CA GLN A 34 20.77 13.11 -6.45
C GLN A 34 21.99 12.61 -5.66
N ASP A 35 22.49 11.40 -5.98
CA ASP A 35 23.72 10.84 -5.41
C ASP A 35 24.98 11.64 -5.79
N GLN A 36 25.01 12.24 -7.00
CA GLN A 36 26.07 13.18 -7.38
C GLN A 36 25.92 14.55 -6.72
N ALA A 37 24.71 15.09 -6.59
CA ALA A 37 24.46 16.38 -5.96
C ALA A 37 24.83 16.37 -4.47
N ILE A 38 24.65 15.24 -3.79
CA ILE A 38 25.05 15.03 -2.39
C ILE A 38 26.59 15.01 -2.26
N LYS A 39 27.33 14.67 -3.32
CA LYS A 39 28.81 14.55 -3.33
C LYS A 39 29.55 15.86 -3.64
N VAL A 40 28.86 16.96 -3.96
CA VAL A 40 29.51 18.21 -4.41
C VAL A 40 29.91 19.15 -3.27
N ASP A 41 29.43 18.93 -2.03
CA ASP A 41 29.70 19.85 -0.91
C ASP A 41 30.86 19.44 0.01
N ASP A 42 31.56 18.33 -0.26
CA ASP A 42 32.72 17.91 0.55
C ASP A 42 33.98 17.85 -0.31
N SER A 43 34.51 19.04 -0.62
CA SER A 43 35.88 19.20 -1.08
C SER A 43 36.82 19.22 0.13
N ASP A 44 37.20 18.06 0.63
CA ASP A 44 38.61 17.73 0.86
C ASP A 44 38.77 16.22 1.02
N GLY A 45 39.87 15.68 0.47
CA GLY A 45 40.00 14.26 0.20
C GLY A 45 40.12 13.39 1.45
N ASP A 46 39.09 12.59 1.71
CA ASP A 46 39.26 11.30 2.36
C ASP A 46 38.33 10.24 1.76
N GLU A 47 38.85 9.03 1.74
CA GLU A 47 38.43 7.79 1.11
C GLU A 47 36.98 7.70 0.58
N ARG A 48 36.87 7.37 -0.73
CA ARG A 48 35.68 6.69 -1.25
C ARG A 48 35.46 5.46 -0.36
N VAL A 49 34.47 5.51 0.53
CA VAL A 49 33.93 4.32 1.17
C VAL A 49 33.40 3.45 0.04
N GLU A 50 34.21 2.47 -0.35
CA GLU A 50 33.79 1.33 -1.15
C GLU A 50 32.70 0.64 -0.32
N GLU A 51 31.44 1.02 -0.57
CA GLU A 51 30.29 0.28 -0.03
C GLU A 51 30.42 -1.14 -0.55
N ASN A 52 30.93 -2.03 0.31
CA ASN A 52 31.00 -3.44 0.01
C ASN A 52 29.59 -3.94 -0.34
N PRO A 53 29.45 -4.87 -1.30
CA PRO A 53 28.19 -5.55 -1.53
C PRO A 53 27.65 -6.06 -0.18
N PRO A 54 26.35 -5.86 0.14
CA PRO A 54 25.82 -6.23 1.43
C PRO A 54 26.18 -7.67 1.72
N ALA A 55 26.82 -7.90 2.87
CA ALA A 55 27.31 -9.22 3.21
C ALA A 55 26.12 -10.20 3.18
N ASN A 56 26.35 -11.47 2.83
CA ASN A 56 25.29 -12.49 2.78
C ASN A 56 24.39 -12.53 4.03
N ALA A 57 24.88 -12.06 5.18
CA ALA A 57 24.11 -11.89 6.42
C ALA A 57 23.09 -10.74 6.37
N GLU A 58 23.44 -9.58 5.81
CA GLU A 58 22.58 -8.40 5.69
C GLU A 58 21.43 -8.67 4.71
N MET A 59 21.72 -9.32 3.58
CA MET A 59 20.68 -9.74 2.63
C MET A 59 19.67 -10.72 3.28
N ARG A 60 20.15 -11.64 4.13
CA ARG A 60 19.28 -12.56 4.87
C ARG A 60 18.39 -11.83 5.89
N GLN A 61 18.95 -10.81 6.55
CA GLN A 61 18.19 -10.00 7.50
C GLN A 61 17.10 -9.18 6.78
N ALA A 62 17.43 -8.54 5.66
CA ALA A 62 16.47 -7.82 4.83
C ALA A 62 15.33 -8.75 4.35
N LEU A 63 15.66 -9.97 3.94
CA LEU A 63 14.68 -10.96 3.53
C LEU A 63 13.77 -11.43 4.68
N ASP A 64 14.29 -11.59 5.90
CA ASP A 64 13.48 -11.97 7.06
C ASP A 64 12.50 -10.84 7.46
N ILE A 65 12.96 -9.58 7.39
CA ILE A 65 12.12 -8.41 7.64
C ILE A 65 10.98 -8.34 6.62
N LEU A 66 11.30 -8.48 5.33
CA LEU A 66 10.31 -8.50 4.26
C LEU A 66 9.29 -9.62 4.48
N LYS A 67 9.76 -10.83 4.77
CA LYS A 67 8.90 -12.00 5.03
C LYS A 67 7.96 -11.78 6.21
N ARG A 68 8.44 -11.19 7.31
CA ARG A 68 7.62 -10.85 8.48
C ARG A 68 6.56 -9.80 8.13
N GLY A 69 6.94 -8.77 7.38
CA GLY A 69 6.01 -7.74 6.89
C GLY A 69 4.89 -8.35 6.04
N VAL A 70 5.25 -9.17 5.05
CA VAL A 70 4.28 -9.87 4.18
C VAL A 70 3.37 -10.81 4.97
N GLN A 71 3.91 -11.59 5.91
CA GLN A 71 3.10 -12.49 6.73
C GLN A 71 2.11 -11.75 7.64
N HIS A 72 2.54 -10.65 8.26
CA HIS A 72 1.68 -9.84 9.10
C HIS A 72 0.55 -9.18 8.29
N LEU A 73 0.90 -8.58 7.15
CA LEU A 73 -0.07 -7.97 6.25
C LEU A 73 -1.04 -9.01 5.66
N SER A 74 -0.56 -10.19 5.26
CA SER A 74 -1.40 -11.27 4.71
C SER A 74 -2.43 -11.81 5.71
N LYS A 75 -2.05 -11.99 6.98
CA LYS A 75 -3.00 -12.42 8.03
C LYS A 75 -4.10 -11.38 8.29
N ASN A 76 -3.73 -10.10 8.26
CA ASN A 76 -4.68 -9.01 8.44
C ASN A 76 -5.54 -8.81 7.18
N PHE A 77 -4.96 -9.02 5.99
CA PHE A 77 -5.65 -8.96 4.70
C PHE A 77 -6.75 -10.01 4.59
N LYS A 78 -6.48 -11.25 5.01
CA LYS A 78 -7.50 -12.31 5.01
C LYS A 78 -8.74 -11.94 5.83
N LYS A 79 -8.54 -11.42 7.04
CA LYS A 79 -9.65 -10.98 7.92
C LYS A 79 -10.39 -9.77 7.34
N GLN A 80 -9.67 -8.83 6.72
CA GLN A 80 -10.29 -7.68 6.04
C GLN A 80 -11.13 -8.14 4.84
N CYS A 81 -10.62 -9.04 3.99
CA CYS A 81 -11.37 -9.60 2.87
C CYS A 81 -12.61 -10.37 3.32
N GLU A 82 -12.53 -11.18 4.37
CA GLU A 82 -13.68 -11.91 4.92
C GLU A 82 -14.75 -10.94 5.45
N TYR A 83 -14.35 -9.87 6.13
CA TYR A 83 -15.27 -8.84 6.63
C TYR A 83 -15.94 -8.06 5.49
N GLU A 84 -15.19 -7.72 4.45
CA GLU A 84 -15.70 -7.05 3.26
C GLU A 84 -16.68 -7.92 2.48
N GLN A 85 -16.38 -9.21 2.32
CA GLN A 85 -17.30 -10.20 1.72
C GLN A 85 -18.63 -10.28 2.50
N TYR A 86 -18.56 -10.35 3.84
CA TYR A 86 -19.74 -10.36 4.70
C TYR A 86 -20.61 -9.10 4.54
N LEU A 87 -19.99 -7.91 4.51
CA LEU A 87 -20.71 -6.66 4.29
C LEU A 87 -21.38 -6.61 2.92
N ASN A 88 -20.69 -7.06 1.86
CA ASN A 88 -21.24 -7.11 0.51
C ASN A 88 -22.43 -8.07 0.40
N GLU A 89 -22.37 -9.22 1.09
CA GLU A 89 -23.47 -10.18 1.14
C GLU A 89 -24.69 -9.60 1.88
N LEU A 90 -24.50 -8.93 3.02
CA LEU A 90 -25.56 -8.23 3.74
C LEU A 90 -26.24 -7.15 2.89
N LEU A 91 -25.44 -6.33 2.21
CA LEU A 91 -25.96 -5.27 1.33
C LEU A 91 -26.75 -5.85 0.16
N ARG A 92 -26.27 -6.92 -0.45
CA ARG A 92 -26.96 -7.62 -1.54
C ARG A 92 -28.29 -8.21 -1.08
N ASN A 93 -28.32 -8.86 0.08
CA ASN A 93 -29.52 -9.44 0.65
C ASN A 93 -30.56 -8.37 1.02
N ASN A 94 -30.12 -7.25 1.60
CA ASN A 94 -30.99 -6.12 1.90
C ASN A 94 -31.56 -5.46 0.63
N CYS A 95 -30.75 -5.31 -0.42
CA CYS A 95 -31.20 -4.82 -1.73
C CYS A 95 -32.31 -5.72 -2.31
N CYS A 96 -32.11 -7.04 -2.31
CA CYS A 96 -33.13 -7.99 -2.75
C CYS A 96 -34.41 -7.93 -1.89
N GLN A 97 -34.28 -7.77 -0.58
CA GLN A 97 -35.42 -7.61 0.32
C GLN A 97 -36.20 -6.32 0.06
N ALA A 98 -35.51 -5.21 -0.20
CA ALA A 98 -36.15 -3.94 -0.54
C ALA A 98 -36.99 -4.08 -1.82
N THR A 99 -36.42 -4.69 -2.87
CA THR A 99 -37.13 -4.97 -4.13
C THR A 99 -38.35 -5.86 -3.93
N ASN A 100 -38.24 -6.91 -3.12
CA ASN A 100 -39.37 -7.79 -2.81
C ASN A 100 -40.47 -7.05 -2.03
N ASN A 101 -40.10 -6.24 -1.03
CA ASN A 101 -41.04 -5.45 -0.25
C ASN A 101 -41.79 -4.42 -1.11
N GLU A 102 -41.11 -3.83 -2.09
CA GLU A 102 -41.72 -2.91 -3.06
C GLU A 102 -42.71 -3.64 -3.98
N PHE A 103 -42.36 -4.83 -4.46
CA PHE A 103 -43.27 -5.69 -5.24
C PHE A 103 -44.54 -6.07 -4.47
N PHE A 104 -44.41 -6.46 -3.20
CA PHE A 104 -45.57 -6.77 -2.35
C PHE A 104 -46.42 -5.54 -2.06
N LYS A 105 -45.81 -4.36 -1.82
CA LYS A 105 -46.57 -3.11 -1.70
C LYS A 105 -47.43 -2.83 -2.93
N LEU A 106 -46.90 -3.04 -4.15
CA LEU A 106 -47.65 -2.84 -5.39
C LEU A 106 -48.80 -3.84 -5.58
N LEU A 107 -48.65 -5.07 -5.09
CA LEU A 107 -49.68 -6.11 -5.18
C LEU A 107 -50.79 -5.96 -4.13
N PHE A 108 -50.49 -5.44 -2.94
CA PHE A 108 -51.44 -5.35 -1.82
C PHE A 108 -52.04 -3.96 -1.58
N LEU A 109 -51.63 -2.92 -2.33
CA LEU A 109 -52.28 -1.59 -2.34
C LEU A 109 -53.30 -1.40 -3.48
N LYS A 110 -53.67 -2.45 -4.21
CA LYS A 110 -54.71 -2.45 -5.23
C LYS A 110 -55.91 -3.24 -4.75
#